data_AF-A0A7J6KKR1-F1
#
_entry.id   AF-A0A7J6KKR1-F1
#
_cell.length_a   1.000
_cell.length_b   1.000
_cell.length_c   1.000
_cell.angle_alpha   90.00
_cell.angle_beta   90.00
_cell.angle_gamma   90.00
#
_symmetry.space_group_name_H-M   'P 1'
#
loop_
_entity.id
_entity.type
_entity.pdbx_description
1 polymer ?
#
loop_
_entity_poly.entity_id
_entity_poly.type
_entity_poly.pdbx_seq_one_letter_code
_entity_poly.pdbx_strand_id
1 'polypeptide(L)'
;ALGDITISDGYELSLRKEGKGSDGPGYSFVVKWKTHTSSSEKASQVPQGWCSDSLIQKLDEKERSEFDQHCSVYTEKGWWKKVEKDDVELSEIRRSHPVGTIFPVKQSLMKSTRIRPVADMRAANLASPMVSAVQPTVLAAGRVLRGTLRRGVQVRQYDLEKAFYSIGTEVMDAKTGKCTPVYLRIGKDLFQCSKLAFGLSVGPHALNCSQRIIQKVARCAYDVLKGAQCRDVFPTIVVVMDDFVVA
;
A
#
# COMPACT_ATOMS: atom_id res chain seq x y z
N ALA A 1 -19.04 -4.53 13.82
CA ALA A 1 -17.94 -3.95 13.03
C ALA A 1 -17.96 -2.44 13.27
N LEU A 2 -16.81 -1.81 13.47
CA LEU A 2 -16.72 -0.34 13.36
C LEU A 2 -17.06 -0.01 11.89
N GLY A 3 -17.98 0.92 11.65
CA GLY A 3 -18.48 1.21 10.31
C GLY A 3 -17.38 1.60 9.34
N ASP A 4 -17.62 1.38 8.05
CA ASP A 4 -16.70 1.76 6.99
C ASP A 4 -16.70 3.29 6.83
N ILE A 5 -15.52 3.89 6.60
CA ILE A 5 -15.33 5.33 6.43
C ILE A 5 -15.00 5.61 4.97
N THR A 6 -15.78 6.42 4.28
CA THR A 6 -15.44 6.89 2.93
C THR A 6 -14.17 7.75 2.97
N ILE A 7 -13.15 7.37 2.19
CA ILE A 7 -11.86 8.11 2.10
C ILE A 7 -11.68 8.84 0.77
N SER A 8 -12.40 8.41 -0.26
CA SER A 8 -12.49 9.03 -1.59
C SER A 8 -13.72 8.43 -2.30
N ASP A 9 -14.18 9.07 -3.37
CA ASP A 9 -15.26 8.52 -4.20
C ASP A 9 -14.93 7.09 -4.65
N GLY A 10 -15.80 6.14 -4.31
CA GLY A 10 -15.62 4.72 -4.61
C GLY A 10 -14.66 3.95 -3.70
N TYR A 11 -14.07 4.59 -2.68
CA TYR A 11 -13.14 3.98 -1.74
C TYR A 11 -13.57 4.15 -0.28
N GLU A 12 -13.52 3.03 0.44
CA GLU A 12 -13.84 2.96 1.87
C GLU A 12 -12.66 2.42 2.66
N LEU A 13 -12.51 2.86 3.91
CA LEU A 13 -11.50 2.39 4.84
C LEU A 13 -12.20 1.78 6.05
N SER A 14 -11.77 0.58 6.42
CA SER A 14 -12.30 -0.15 7.57
C SER A 14 -11.17 -0.57 8.49
N LEU A 15 -11.44 -0.69 9.79
CA LEU A 15 -10.52 -1.30 10.74
C LEU A 15 -10.98 -2.72 11.02
N ARG A 16 -10.14 -3.71 10.68
CA ARG A 16 -10.43 -5.12 10.91
C ARG A 16 -9.59 -5.66 12.05
N LYS A 17 -10.19 -6.53 12.84
CA LYS A 17 -9.50 -7.32 13.83
C LYS A 17 -8.78 -8.45 13.09
N GLU A 18 -7.46 -8.47 13.20
CA GLU A 18 -6.66 -9.62 12.77
C GLU A 18 -6.82 -10.76 13.80
N GLY A 19 -6.43 -11.98 13.42
CA GLY A 19 -6.42 -13.11 14.35
C GLY A 19 -5.60 -12.80 15.61
N LYS A 20 -5.77 -13.61 16.67
CA LYS A 20 -4.91 -13.47 17.87
C LYS A 20 -3.48 -13.83 17.48
N GLY A 21 -2.60 -12.84 17.45
CA GLY A 21 -1.16 -13.04 17.44
C GLY A 21 -0.64 -13.36 18.84
N SER A 22 0.67 -13.52 18.99
CA SER A 22 1.33 -13.72 20.29
C SER A 22 1.10 -12.57 21.27
N ASP A 23 0.90 -11.35 20.76
CA ASP A 23 0.88 -10.10 21.55
C ASP A 23 -0.54 -9.54 21.75
N GLY A 24 -1.57 -10.36 21.49
CA GLY A 24 -2.98 -9.98 21.62
C GLY A 24 -3.71 -9.80 20.28
N PRO A 25 -4.90 -9.16 20.29
CA PRO A 25 -5.66 -8.94 19.08
C PRO A 25 -5.00 -7.86 18.21
N GLY A 26 -4.45 -8.27 17.06
CA GLY A 26 -3.98 -7.34 16.04
C GLY A 26 -5.15 -6.60 15.39
N TYR A 27 -4.92 -5.38 14.92
CA TYR A 27 -5.85 -4.67 14.07
C TYR A 27 -5.11 -4.16 12.83
N SER A 28 -5.75 -4.24 11.67
CA SER A 28 -5.24 -3.64 10.45
C SER A 28 -6.31 -2.84 9.73
N PHE A 29 -5.88 -1.75 9.12
CA PHE A 29 -6.71 -1.01 8.20
C PHE A 29 -6.86 -1.81 6.91
N VAL A 30 -8.07 -1.84 6.35
CA VAL A 30 -8.36 -2.46 5.06
C VAL A 30 -9.09 -1.44 4.20
N VAL A 31 -8.49 -1.10 3.07
CA VAL A 31 -9.14 -0.27 2.05
C VAL A 31 -9.98 -1.15 1.13
N LYS A 32 -11.20 -0.72 0.86
CA LYS A 32 -12.18 -1.42 0.03
C LYS A 32 -12.58 -0.56 -1.16
N TRP A 33 -12.79 -1.20 -2.30
CA TRP A 33 -13.38 -0.55 -3.48
C TRP A 33 -14.02 -1.55 -4.41
N LYS A 34 -14.85 -1.03 -5.32
CA LYS A 34 -15.42 -1.81 -6.42
C LYS A 34 -14.67 -1.50 -7.70
N THR A 35 -14.32 -2.51 -8.48
CA THR A 35 -13.78 -2.30 -9.84
C THR A 35 -14.85 -1.77 -10.78
N HIS A 36 -14.46 -1.12 -11.87
CA HIS A 36 -15.41 -0.71 -12.89
C HIS A 36 -16.00 -1.93 -13.60
N THR A 37 -17.32 -1.91 -13.84
CA THR A 37 -17.93 -2.77 -14.84
C THR A 37 -17.52 -2.25 -16.22
N SER A 38 -16.90 -3.10 -17.06
CA SER A 38 -16.74 -2.77 -18.48
C SER A 38 -18.14 -2.66 -19.12
N SER A 39 -18.68 -1.45 -19.15
CA SER A 39 -20.04 -1.13 -19.61
C SER A 39 -20.13 -0.85 -21.11
N SER A 40 -19.20 -1.40 -21.91
CA SER A 40 -19.31 -1.34 -23.37
C SER A 40 -19.10 -2.72 -23.98
N GLU A 41 -19.98 -3.07 -24.92
CA GLU A 41 -19.94 -4.26 -25.78
C GLU A 41 -18.69 -4.31 -26.70
N LYS A 42 -17.67 -3.48 -26.44
CA LYS A 42 -16.36 -3.49 -27.08
C LYS A 42 -15.17 -3.52 -26.10
N ALA A 43 -15.38 -3.67 -24.78
CA ALA A 43 -14.33 -3.71 -23.76
C ALA A 43 -14.29 -5.05 -23.02
N SER A 44 -13.94 -6.12 -23.75
CA SER A 44 -13.87 -7.48 -23.21
C SER A 44 -12.57 -7.81 -22.45
N GLN A 45 -11.70 -6.83 -22.19
CA GLN A 45 -10.40 -7.10 -21.57
C GLN A 45 -10.06 -5.98 -20.57
N VAL A 46 -9.98 -6.32 -19.28
CA VAL A 46 -9.13 -5.56 -18.36
C VAL A 46 -7.77 -5.43 -19.06
N PRO A 47 -7.17 -4.23 -19.18
CA PRO A 47 -5.88 -4.07 -19.84
C PRO A 47 -4.91 -5.10 -19.26
N GLN A 48 -4.41 -6.01 -20.09
CA GLN A 48 -3.59 -7.10 -19.56
C GLN A 48 -2.26 -6.54 -19.07
N GLY A 49 -1.89 -6.91 -17.85
CA GLY A 49 -0.51 -6.71 -17.38
C GLY A 49 0.46 -7.41 -18.33
N TRP A 50 1.50 -6.70 -18.74
CA TRP A 50 2.55 -7.25 -19.61
C TRP A 50 3.43 -8.25 -18.86
N CYS A 51 4.25 -9.02 -19.58
CA CYS A 51 5.13 -10.01 -18.97
C CYS A 51 6.55 -9.44 -18.78
N SER A 52 7.07 -9.48 -17.55
CA SER A 52 8.41 -8.99 -17.23
C SER A 52 9.55 -9.96 -17.54
N ASP A 53 9.26 -11.17 -18.06
CA ASP A 53 10.25 -12.21 -18.39
C ASP A 53 11.45 -11.65 -19.17
N SER A 54 11.18 -10.88 -20.22
CA SER A 54 12.25 -10.34 -21.09
C SER A 54 13.18 -9.36 -20.37
N LEU A 55 12.69 -8.65 -19.35
CA LEU A 55 13.51 -7.74 -18.55
C LEU A 55 14.30 -8.51 -17.49
N ILE A 56 13.68 -9.52 -16.87
CA ILE A 56 14.34 -10.39 -15.91
C ILE A 56 15.48 -11.16 -16.60
N GLN A 57 15.25 -11.63 -17.84
CA GLN A 57 16.26 -12.32 -18.64
C GLN A 57 17.50 -11.48 -18.97
N LYS A 58 17.38 -10.14 -18.99
CA LYS A 58 18.49 -9.21 -19.24
C LYS A 58 19.35 -8.93 -18.01
N LEU A 59 18.94 -9.37 -16.83
CA LEU A 59 19.74 -9.26 -15.62
C LEU A 59 20.86 -10.30 -15.65
N ASP A 60 22.06 -9.89 -15.20
CA ASP A 60 23.11 -10.85 -14.87
C ASP A 60 22.73 -11.68 -13.64
N GLU A 61 23.54 -12.68 -13.32
CA GLU A 61 23.26 -13.61 -12.22
C GLU A 61 23.16 -12.92 -10.85
N LYS A 62 24.02 -11.93 -10.58
CA LYS A 62 24.02 -11.19 -9.31
C LYS A 62 22.82 -10.27 -9.20
N GLU A 63 22.53 -9.55 -10.27
CA GLU A 63 21.37 -8.66 -10.37
C GLU A 63 20.06 -9.43 -10.23
N ARG A 64 19.98 -10.62 -10.84
CA ARG A 64 18.82 -11.50 -10.73
C ARG A 64 18.66 -12.04 -9.31
N SER A 65 19.74 -12.51 -8.69
CA SER A 65 19.72 -12.96 -7.30
C SER A 65 19.25 -11.86 -6.34
N GLU A 66 19.73 -10.62 -6.52
CA GLU A 66 19.28 -9.45 -5.74
C GLU A 66 17.78 -9.16 -5.96
N PHE A 67 17.32 -9.19 -7.21
CA PHE A 67 15.90 -9.01 -7.54
C PHE A 67 15.01 -10.08 -6.90
N ASP A 68 15.41 -11.35 -7.00
CA ASP A 68 14.67 -12.48 -6.44
C ASP A 68 14.63 -12.41 -4.91
N GLN A 69 15.76 -12.04 -4.27
CA GLN A 69 15.83 -11.81 -2.82
C GLN A 69 14.90 -10.69 -2.38
N HIS A 70 14.84 -9.58 -3.13
CA HIS A 70 13.91 -8.50 -2.80
C HIS A 70 12.44 -8.94 -2.95
N CYS A 71 12.12 -9.76 -3.95
CA CYS A 71 10.78 -10.32 -4.11
C CYS A 71 10.43 -11.32 -3.00
N SER A 72 11.39 -12.15 -2.55
CA SER A 72 11.17 -13.18 -1.52
C SER A 72 10.73 -12.58 -0.19
N VAL A 73 11.22 -11.39 0.17
CA VAL A 73 10.79 -10.65 1.37
C VAL A 73 9.27 -10.47 1.40
N TYR A 74 8.62 -10.21 0.26
CA TYR A 74 7.16 -10.03 0.22
C TYR A 74 6.40 -11.35 0.39
N THR A 75 6.96 -12.45 -0.09
CA THR A 75 6.37 -13.79 0.10
C THR A 75 6.59 -14.33 1.51
N GLU A 76 7.78 -14.13 2.08
CA GLU A 76 8.13 -14.54 3.44
C GLU A 76 7.29 -13.82 4.50
N LYS A 77 6.99 -12.53 4.26
CA LYS A 77 6.05 -11.75 5.10
C LYS A 77 4.58 -12.11 4.88
N GLY A 78 4.28 -13.03 3.95
CA GLY A 78 2.91 -13.47 3.65
C GLY A 78 2.05 -12.41 2.95
N TRP A 79 2.65 -11.32 2.47
CA TRP A 79 1.95 -10.27 1.73
C TRP A 79 1.61 -10.71 0.31
N TRP A 80 2.53 -11.44 -0.31
CA TRP A 80 2.34 -12.10 -1.59
C TRP A 80 2.24 -13.60 -1.37
N LYS A 81 1.31 -14.26 -2.04
CA LYS A 81 1.23 -15.73 -2.06
C LYS A 81 1.19 -16.19 -3.49
N LYS A 82 2.06 -17.13 -3.85
CA LYS A 82 2.08 -17.69 -5.21
C LYS A 82 0.74 -18.40 -5.48
N VAL A 83 0.22 -18.21 -6.68
CA VAL A 83 -0.98 -18.88 -7.16
C VAL A 83 -0.55 -20.16 -7.84
N GLU A 84 -0.90 -21.30 -7.24
CA GLU A 84 -0.62 -22.63 -7.79
C GLU A 84 -1.85 -23.13 -8.56
N LYS A 85 -1.87 -22.85 -9.85
CA LYS A 85 -2.95 -23.19 -10.79
C LYS A 85 -2.36 -23.52 -12.15
N ASP A 86 -3.12 -24.19 -13.00
CA ASP A 86 -2.68 -24.48 -14.36
C ASP A 86 -2.67 -23.22 -15.27
N ASP A 87 -2.04 -23.33 -16.45
CA ASP A 87 -1.89 -22.20 -17.37
C ASP A 87 -3.22 -21.66 -17.90
N VAL A 88 -4.26 -22.50 -17.99
CA VAL A 88 -5.59 -22.11 -18.46
C VAL A 88 -6.26 -21.23 -17.40
N GLU A 89 -6.27 -21.69 -16.14
CA GLU A 89 -6.81 -20.95 -15.01
C GLU A 89 -6.03 -19.65 -14.74
N LEU A 90 -4.70 -19.69 -14.80
CA LEU A 90 -3.87 -18.49 -14.65
C LEU A 90 -4.18 -17.45 -15.75
N SER A 91 -4.43 -17.93 -16.97
CA SER A 91 -4.82 -17.07 -18.09
C SER A 91 -6.21 -16.45 -17.89
N GLU A 92 -7.16 -17.20 -17.31
CA GLU A 92 -8.48 -16.69 -16.96
C GLU A 92 -8.39 -15.60 -15.88
N ILE A 93 -7.61 -15.83 -14.82
CA ILE A 93 -7.41 -14.84 -13.75
C ILE A 93 -6.84 -13.54 -14.34
N ARG A 94 -5.81 -13.62 -15.18
CA ARG A 94 -5.17 -12.45 -15.81
C ARG A 94 -6.11 -11.63 -16.69
N ARG A 95 -7.18 -12.23 -17.23
CA ARG A 95 -8.19 -11.55 -18.07
C ARG A 95 -9.32 -10.93 -17.27
N SER A 96 -9.63 -11.51 -16.11
CA SER A 96 -10.81 -11.18 -15.32
C SER A 96 -10.50 -10.29 -14.11
N HIS A 97 -9.25 -10.23 -13.66
CA HIS A 97 -8.88 -9.55 -12.42
C HIS A 97 -7.89 -8.40 -12.61
N PRO A 98 -7.83 -7.43 -11.69
CA PRO A 98 -6.78 -6.44 -11.65
C PRO A 98 -5.41 -7.10 -11.44
N VAL A 99 -4.54 -6.99 -12.44
CA VAL A 99 -3.17 -7.53 -12.39
C VAL A 99 -2.16 -6.40 -12.57
N GLY A 100 -1.22 -6.31 -11.64
CA GLY A 100 0.00 -5.52 -11.80
C GLY A 100 1.18 -6.35 -12.28
N THR A 101 2.12 -5.74 -12.99
CA THR A 101 3.36 -6.43 -13.41
C THR A 101 4.53 -5.95 -12.56
N ILE A 102 5.22 -6.87 -11.89
CA ILE A 102 6.48 -6.59 -11.19
C ILE A 102 7.64 -6.77 -12.15
N PHE A 103 8.56 -5.81 -12.18
CA PHE A 103 9.73 -5.85 -13.04
C PHE A 103 10.95 -5.21 -12.36
N PRO A 104 12.17 -5.62 -12.75
CA PRO A 104 13.38 -5.05 -12.18
C PRO A 104 13.66 -3.66 -12.74
N VAL A 105 14.10 -2.74 -11.86
CA VAL A 105 14.64 -1.44 -12.24
C VAL A 105 16.04 -1.28 -11.68
N LYS A 106 17.01 -1.01 -12.56
CA LYS A 106 18.38 -0.69 -12.17
C LYS A 106 18.44 0.72 -11.59
N GLN A 107 18.96 0.84 -10.37
CA GLN A 107 19.17 2.13 -9.71
C GLN A 107 20.58 2.66 -9.98
N SER A 108 20.79 3.95 -9.72
CA SER A 108 22.13 4.55 -9.76
C SER A 108 23.07 3.88 -8.74
N LEU A 109 24.36 3.79 -9.08
CA LEU A 109 25.41 3.19 -8.24
C LEU A 109 25.55 3.84 -6.85
N MET A 110 25.03 5.07 -6.68
CA MET A 110 25.04 5.77 -5.39
C MET A 110 23.91 5.33 -4.43
N LYS A 111 23.01 4.45 -4.86
CA LYS A 111 21.94 3.91 -4.02
C LYS A 111 22.37 2.57 -3.41
N SER A 112 21.91 2.31 -2.18
CA SER A 112 22.21 1.09 -1.42
C SER A 112 21.61 -0.17 -2.06
N THR A 113 20.48 -0.03 -2.75
CA THR A 113 19.84 -1.09 -3.55
C THR A 113 20.16 -0.86 -5.01
N ARG A 114 20.79 -1.85 -5.67
CA ARG A 114 21.17 -1.73 -7.08
C ARG A 114 20.03 -2.14 -8.00
N ILE A 115 19.26 -3.17 -7.61
CA ILE A 115 18.10 -3.64 -8.35
C ILE A 115 16.86 -3.58 -7.47
N ARG A 116 15.85 -2.82 -7.91
CA ARG A 116 14.59 -2.68 -7.17
C ARG A 116 13.43 -3.33 -7.93
N PRO A 117 12.60 -4.16 -7.28
CA PRO A 117 11.32 -4.56 -7.86
C PRO A 117 10.35 -3.37 -7.88
N VAL A 118 9.80 -3.09 -9.07
CA VAL A 118 8.82 -2.03 -9.28
C VAL A 118 7.56 -2.64 -9.87
N ALA A 119 6.40 -2.13 -9.46
CA ALA A 119 5.10 -2.59 -9.94
C ALA A 119 4.52 -1.59 -10.96
N ASP A 120 4.19 -2.08 -12.16
CA ASP A 120 3.32 -1.40 -13.10
C ASP A 120 1.87 -1.77 -12.77
N MET A 121 1.18 -0.84 -12.10
CA MET A 121 -0.21 -1.02 -11.68
C MET A 121 -1.20 -0.30 -12.61
N ARG A 122 -0.79 0.19 -13.79
CA ARG A 122 -1.67 0.98 -14.67
C ARG A 122 -2.95 0.25 -15.03
N ALA A 123 -2.85 -1.04 -15.38
CA ALA A 123 -4.01 -1.89 -15.66
C ALA A 123 -4.99 -1.96 -14.49
N ALA A 124 -4.47 -2.24 -13.28
CA ALA A 124 -5.28 -2.30 -12.06
C ALA A 124 -5.92 -0.94 -11.71
N ASN A 125 -5.18 0.15 -11.90
CA ASN A 125 -5.67 1.51 -11.66
C ASN A 125 -6.76 1.91 -12.65
N LEU A 126 -6.66 1.53 -13.92
CA LEU A 126 -7.72 1.76 -14.93
C LEU A 126 -9.00 0.99 -14.61
N ALA A 127 -8.88 -0.17 -13.95
CA ALA A 127 -10.03 -0.95 -13.49
C ALA A 127 -10.62 -0.44 -12.16
N SER A 128 -10.04 0.59 -11.53
CA SER A 128 -10.42 1.08 -10.21
C SER A 128 -10.94 2.52 -10.27
N PRO A 129 -11.75 2.98 -9.29
CA PRO A 129 -12.25 4.34 -9.27
C PRO A 129 -11.12 5.38 -9.33
N MET A 130 -11.39 6.51 -9.96
CA MET A 130 -10.42 7.61 -9.99
C MET A 130 -10.27 8.22 -8.60
N VAL A 131 -9.04 8.53 -8.23
CA VAL A 131 -8.71 9.17 -6.96
C VAL A 131 -7.77 10.34 -7.21
N SER A 132 -8.09 11.48 -6.61
CA SER A 132 -7.27 12.68 -6.70
C SER A 132 -6.02 12.54 -5.84
N ALA A 133 -4.90 13.16 -6.24
CA ALA A 133 -3.65 13.16 -5.48
C ALA A 133 -3.60 14.32 -4.46
N VAL A 134 -4.66 14.52 -3.67
CA VAL A 134 -4.63 15.48 -2.56
C VAL A 134 -3.75 14.93 -1.43
N GLN A 135 -2.56 15.48 -1.27
CA GLN A 135 -1.64 15.14 -0.18
C GLN A 135 -1.09 16.39 0.51
N PRO A 136 -0.80 16.32 1.82
CA PRO A 136 -0.02 17.35 2.49
C PRO A 136 1.36 17.48 1.80
N THR A 137 1.75 18.71 1.46
CA THR A 137 3.08 18.95 0.86
C THR A 137 4.15 19.03 1.94
N VAL A 138 5.40 18.71 1.58
CA VAL A 138 6.58 18.94 2.43
C VAL A 138 6.65 20.39 2.91
N LEU A 139 6.26 21.34 2.06
CA LEU A 139 6.23 22.77 2.42
C LEU A 139 5.19 23.05 3.53
N ALA A 140 3.99 22.46 3.44
CA ALA A 140 2.96 22.59 4.47
C ALA A 140 3.41 21.97 5.79
N ALA A 141 4.01 20.78 5.74
CA ALA A 141 4.60 20.11 6.89
C ALA A 141 5.71 20.94 7.56
N GLY A 142 6.62 21.52 6.75
CA GLY A 142 7.68 22.40 7.25
C GLY A 142 7.16 23.68 7.90
N ARG A 143 6.02 24.23 7.44
CA ARG A 143 5.37 25.38 8.10
C ARG A 143 4.84 25.02 9.49
N VAL A 144 4.21 23.85 9.63
CA VAL A 144 3.73 23.36 10.93
C VAL A 144 4.90 23.14 11.87
N LEU A 145 5.95 22.44 11.41
CA LEU A 145 7.13 22.16 12.24
C LEU A 145 7.79 23.46 12.74
N ARG A 146 7.98 24.45 11.86
CA ARG A 146 8.54 25.76 12.26
C ARG A 146 7.74 26.46 13.35
N GLY A 147 6.42 26.29 13.39
CA GLY A 147 5.58 26.85 14.45
C GLY A 147 5.78 26.20 15.83
N THR A 148 6.28 24.96 15.85
CA THR A 148 6.52 24.19 17.07
C THR A 148 7.96 24.33 17.60
N LEU A 149 8.94 24.62 16.72
CA LEU A 149 10.35 24.68 17.11
C LEU A 149 10.62 25.78 18.15
N ARG A 150 11.04 25.35 19.34
CA ARG A 150 11.48 26.21 20.46
C ARG A 150 12.81 25.70 21.00
N ARG A 151 13.52 26.54 21.75
CA ARG A 151 14.77 26.13 22.41
C ARG A 151 14.50 24.94 23.33
N GLY A 152 15.26 23.86 23.16
CA GLY A 152 15.12 22.63 23.95
C GLY A 152 14.20 21.57 23.33
N VAL A 153 13.52 21.86 22.22
CA VAL A 153 12.72 20.87 21.47
C VAL A 153 13.65 19.91 20.73
N GLN A 154 13.43 18.60 20.90
CA GLN A 154 14.12 17.57 20.13
C GLN A 154 13.24 17.13 18.96
N VAL A 155 13.76 17.26 17.74
CA VAL A 155 13.10 16.74 16.54
C VAL A 155 13.62 15.33 16.25
N ARG A 156 12.70 14.39 16.03
CA ARG A 156 13.02 13.04 15.57
C ARG A 156 12.27 12.76 14.28
N GLN A 157 12.99 12.31 13.26
CA GLN A 157 12.41 11.83 12.01
C GLN A 157 12.51 10.32 11.98
N TYR A 158 11.48 9.70 11.44
CA TYR A 158 11.39 8.27 11.24
C TYR A 158 10.76 7.98 9.89
N ASP A 159 11.15 6.85 9.30
CA ASP A 159 10.68 6.36 8.01
C ASP A 159 9.92 5.04 8.20
N LEU A 160 8.70 4.96 7.67
CA LEU A 160 7.88 3.75 7.70
C LEU A 160 8.22 2.86 6.51
N GLU A 161 9.18 1.96 6.70
CA GLU A 161 9.57 1.03 5.66
C GLU A 161 8.36 0.20 5.16
N LYS A 162 8.11 0.26 3.84
CA LYS A 162 7.00 -0.46 3.18
C LYS A 162 5.62 -0.14 3.79
N ALA A 163 5.40 1.11 4.21
CA ALA A 163 4.17 1.57 4.89
C ALA A 163 2.85 1.07 4.27
N PHE A 164 2.71 1.09 2.94
CA PHE A 164 1.46 0.64 2.29
C PHE A 164 1.13 -0.83 2.59
N TYR A 165 2.14 -1.70 2.75
CA TYR A 165 1.92 -3.12 3.03
C TYR A 165 1.40 -3.40 4.45
N SER A 166 1.33 -2.38 5.32
CA SER A 166 0.60 -2.45 6.59
C SER A 166 -0.93 -2.40 6.41
N ILE A 167 -1.41 -1.95 5.24
CA ILE A 167 -2.83 -1.78 4.91
C ILE A 167 -3.27 -2.95 4.04
N GLY A 168 -4.36 -3.62 4.43
CA GLY A 168 -5.01 -4.65 3.63
C GLY A 168 -5.86 -4.07 2.50
N THR A 169 -6.19 -4.90 1.52
CA THR A 169 -7.07 -4.53 0.40
C THR A 169 -8.22 -5.50 0.28
N GLU A 170 -9.41 -4.98 -0.03
CA GLU A 170 -10.57 -5.78 -0.42
C GLU A 170 -11.17 -5.19 -1.70
N VAL A 171 -11.00 -5.92 -2.81
CA VAL A 171 -11.49 -5.48 -4.11
C VAL A 171 -12.75 -6.26 -4.44
N MET A 172 -13.86 -5.56 -4.65
CA MET A 172 -15.10 -6.18 -5.07
C MET A 172 -15.23 -6.07 -6.58
N ASP A 173 -15.44 -7.20 -7.25
CA ASP A 173 -15.82 -7.19 -8.66
C ASP A 173 -17.25 -6.64 -8.80
N ALA A 174 -17.43 -5.56 -9.56
CA ALA A 174 -18.74 -4.92 -9.65
C ALA A 174 -19.80 -5.73 -10.41
N LYS A 175 -19.42 -6.72 -11.22
CA LYS A 175 -20.38 -7.59 -11.94
C LYS A 175 -20.89 -8.72 -11.06
N THR A 176 -20.00 -9.38 -10.35
CA THR A 176 -20.27 -10.60 -9.58
C THR A 176 -20.48 -10.33 -8.10
N GLY A 177 -20.09 -9.16 -7.60
CA GLY A 177 -20.10 -8.83 -6.17
C GLY A 177 -19.10 -9.61 -5.33
N LYS A 178 -18.25 -10.45 -5.96
CA LYS A 178 -17.28 -11.28 -5.24
C LYS A 178 -16.06 -10.46 -4.85
N CYS A 179 -15.56 -10.70 -3.64
CA CYS A 179 -14.25 -10.19 -3.22
C CYS A 179 -13.15 -10.94 -3.97
N THR A 180 -12.25 -10.18 -4.57
CA THR A 180 -11.11 -10.64 -5.33
C THR A 180 -9.85 -9.94 -4.83
N PRO A 181 -8.70 -10.63 -4.79
CA PRO A 181 -7.45 -9.97 -4.45
C PRO A 181 -6.91 -9.18 -5.65
N VAL A 182 -5.98 -8.27 -5.39
CA VAL A 182 -5.12 -7.73 -6.44
C VAL A 182 -4.07 -8.79 -6.78
N TYR A 183 -3.84 -9.05 -8.06
CA TYR A 183 -2.78 -9.98 -8.47
C TYR A 183 -1.53 -9.23 -8.93
N LEU A 184 -0.38 -9.84 -8.70
CA LEU A 184 0.93 -9.36 -9.13
C LEU A 184 1.59 -10.44 -9.96
N ARG A 185 2.06 -10.07 -11.15
CA ARG A 185 2.72 -10.97 -12.09
C ARG A 185 4.23 -10.70 -12.08
N ILE A 186 5.02 -11.75 -11.92
CA ILE A 186 6.48 -11.71 -12.03
C ILE A 186 6.88 -12.72 -13.08
N GLY A 187 7.27 -12.24 -14.27
CA GLY A 187 7.49 -13.13 -15.39
C GLY A 187 6.24 -13.97 -15.72
N LYS A 188 6.37 -15.29 -15.65
CA LYS A 188 5.24 -16.23 -15.80
C LYS A 188 4.45 -16.46 -14.51
N ASP A 189 5.07 -16.24 -13.36
CA ASP A 189 4.45 -16.50 -12.08
C ASP A 189 3.39 -15.44 -11.72
N LEU A 190 2.36 -15.89 -11.00
CA LEU A 190 1.27 -15.04 -10.52
C LEU A 190 1.19 -15.15 -9.00
N PHE A 191 0.99 -14.02 -8.34
CA PHE A 191 0.89 -13.90 -6.89
C PHE A 191 -0.39 -13.16 -6.54
N GLN A 192 -1.11 -13.63 -5.52
CA GLN A 192 -2.17 -12.85 -4.89
C GLN A 192 -1.55 -11.89 -3.87
N CYS A 193 -2.00 -10.64 -3.87
CA CYS A 193 -1.62 -9.61 -2.92
C CYS A 193 -2.85 -9.16 -2.14
N SER A 194 -2.84 -9.42 -0.82
CA SER A 194 -3.90 -9.00 0.10
C SER A 194 -3.63 -7.65 0.76
N LYS A 195 -2.49 -7.04 0.43
CA LYS A 195 -2.03 -5.76 0.94
C LYS A 195 -2.05 -4.70 -0.14
N LEU A 196 -1.99 -3.44 0.27
CA LEU A 196 -1.97 -2.29 -0.61
C LEU A 196 -0.61 -2.20 -1.32
N ALA A 197 -0.52 -2.79 -2.51
CA ALA A 197 0.69 -2.82 -3.32
C ALA A 197 1.12 -1.40 -3.77
N PHE A 198 2.44 -1.19 -3.86
CA PHE A 198 2.99 0.04 -4.45
C PHE A 198 2.49 0.23 -5.88
N GLY A 199 2.24 1.49 -6.25
CA GLY A 199 1.75 1.87 -7.58
C GLY A 199 0.22 1.90 -7.72
N LEU A 200 -0.54 1.33 -6.77
CA LEU A 200 -1.98 1.53 -6.71
C LEU A 200 -2.31 3.01 -6.44
N SER A 201 -3.21 3.59 -7.22
CA SER A 201 -3.55 5.02 -7.17
C SER A 201 -4.09 5.46 -5.81
N VAL A 202 -4.89 4.62 -5.14
CA VAL A 202 -5.45 4.89 -3.81
C VAL A 202 -4.40 4.82 -2.69
N GLY A 203 -3.22 4.25 -2.97
CA GLY A 203 -2.12 4.03 -2.02
C GLY A 203 -1.94 5.17 -1.02
N PRO A 204 -1.58 6.38 -1.50
CA PRO A 204 -1.35 7.53 -0.65
C PRO A 204 -2.56 8.01 0.16
N HIS A 205 -3.77 7.96 -0.41
CA HIS A 205 -4.98 8.38 0.28
C HIS A 205 -5.30 7.46 1.45
N ALA A 206 -5.25 6.14 1.22
CA ALA A 206 -5.49 5.15 2.27
C ALA A 206 -4.46 5.27 3.40
N LEU A 207 -3.18 5.49 3.07
CA LEU A 207 -2.13 5.69 4.07
C LEU A 207 -2.34 6.96 4.89
N ASN A 208 -2.58 8.10 4.23
CA ASN A 208 -2.83 9.36 4.93
C ASN A 208 -4.07 9.28 5.85
N CYS A 209 -5.16 8.64 5.39
CA CYS A 209 -6.35 8.49 6.21
C CYS A 209 -6.13 7.56 7.41
N SER A 210 -5.42 6.44 7.24
CA SER A 210 -5.11 5.53 8.36
C SER A 210 -4.22 6.20 9.40
N GLN A 211 -3.18 6.93 8.96
CA GLN A 211 -2.29 7.69 9.84
C GLN A 211 -3.03 8.81 10.59
N ARG A 212 -3.95 9.54 9.94
CA ARG A 212 -4.79 10.55 10.61
C ARG A 212 -5.66 9.93 11.70
N ILE A 213 -6.20 8.73 11.47
CA ILE A 213 -6.97 8.02 12.51
C ILE A 213 -6.06 7.62 13.66
N ILE A 214 -4.89 7.03 13.38
CA ILE A 214 -3.92 6.64 14.42
C ILE A 214 -3.48 7.84 15.25
N GLN A 215 -3.19 8.99 14.62
CA GLN A 215 -2.83 10.22 15.33
C GLN A 215 -3.94 10.71 16.26
N LYS A 216 -5.21 10.66 15.83
CA LYS A 216 -6.35 11.01 16.70
C LYS A 216 -6.43 10.07 17.90
N VAL A 217 -6.26 8.76 17.69
CA VAL A 217 -6.25 7.77 18.77
C VAL A 217 -5.09 8.02 19.73
N ALA A 218 -3.88 8.25 19.22
CA ALA A 218 -2.70 8.53 20.03
C ALA A 218 -2.87 9.81 20.87
N ARG A 219 -3.46 10.86 20.29
CA ARG A 219 -3.77 12.10 21.01
C ARG A 219 -4.80 11.85 22.11
N CYS A 220 -5.91 11.19 21.82
CA CYS A 220 -6.91 10.84 22.83
C CYS A 220 -6.32 9.98 23.95
N ALA A 221 -5.48 9.00 23.61
CA ALA A 221 -4.81 8.14 24.58
C ALA A 221 -3.84 8.95 25.46
N TYR A 222 -3.07 9.87 24.88
CA TYR A 222 -2.22 10.78 25.64
C TYR A 222 -3.04 11.65 26.59
N ASP A 223 -4.12 12.26 26.10
CA ASP A 223 -5.00 13.11 26.90
C ASP A 223 -5.62 12.31 28.06
N VAL A 224 -6.00 11.04 27.87
CA VAL A 224 -6.50 10.17 28.96
C VAL A 224 -5.40 9.77 29.94
N LEU A 225 -4.22 9.35 29.45
CA LEU A 225 -3.13 8.86 30.29
C LEU A 225 -2.43 9.99 31.08
N LYS A 226 -2.41 11.20 30.54
CA LYS A 226 -1.75 12.38 31.13
C LYS A 226 -2.73 13.39 31.73
N GLY A 227 -4.01 13.31 31.39
CA GLY A 227 -5.08 14.26 31.72
C GLY A 227 -5.56 14.29 33.16
N ALA A 228 -4.63 14.23 34.11
CA ALA A 228 -4.88 14.65 35.49
C ALA A 228 -3.69 15.39 36.13
N GLN A 229 -2.45 15.27 35.64
CA GLN A 229 -1.27 15.71 36.42
C GLN A 229 -0.08 16.28 35.64
N CYS A 230 -0.05 16.27 34.31
CA CYS A 230 1.13 16.73 33.54
C CYS A 230 0.90 18.08 32.82
N ARG A 231 1.88 18.97 32.93
CA ARG A 231 2.00 20.22 32.16
C ARG A 231 2.63 20.02 30.77
N ASP A 232 2.98 18.79 30.42
CA ASP A 232 3.65 18.46 29.16
C ASP A 232 2.67 18.46 27.99
N VAL A 233 2.97 19.28 26.97
CA VAL A 233 2.19 19.40 25.74
C VAL A 233 2.35 18.12 24.91
N PHE A 234 1.26 17.62 24.33
CA PHE A 234 1.31 16.50 23.38
C PHE A 234 2.31 16.83 22.24
N PRO A 235 3.26 15.92 21.92
CA PRO A 235 4.23 16.15 20.86
C PRO A 235 3.54 16.47 19.53
N THR A 236 4.10 17.41 18.77
CA THR A 236 3.61 17.69 17.42
C THR A 236 4.08 16.57 16.51
N ILE A 237 3.12 15.80 15.98
CA ILE A 237 3.37 14.75 15.00
C ILE A 237 2.99 15.29 13.63
N VAL A 238 3.98 15.42 12.76
CA VAL A 238 3.80 15.81 11.35
C VAL A 238 4.08 14.60 10.48
N VAL A 239 3.15 14.27 9.59
CA VAL A 239 3.27 13.12 8.68
C VAL A 239 3.19 13.58 7.25
N VAL A 240 4.13 13.10 6.44
CA VAL A 240 4.17 13.29 4.99
C VAL A 240 4.44 11.92 4.39
N MET A 241 3.40 11.27 3.86
CA MET A 241 3.52 9.92 3.30
C MET A 241 4.05 8.90 4.34
N ASP A 242 5.18 8.27 4.07
CA ASP A 242 5.87 7.31 4.93
C ASP A 242 6.80 7.96 5.97
N ASP A 243 7.10 9.26 5.83
CA ASP A 243 7.88 10.02 6.81
C ASP A 243 7.01 10.53 7.97
N PHE A 244 7.49 10.33 9.20
CA PHE A 244 6.91 10.92 10.40
C PHE A 244 7.96 11.69 11.20
N VAL A 245 7.61 12.93 11.53
CA VAL A 245 8.44 13.83 12.34
C VAL A 245 7.72 14.12 13.64
N VAL A 246 8.42 13.91 14.76
CA VAL A 246 7.94 14.17 16.11
C VAL A 246 8.79 15.28 16.71
N ALA A 247 8.14 16.34 17.20
CA ALA A 247 8.74 17.50 17.84
C ALA A 247 8.02 17.86 19.13
#